data_AF-A0A7Y9EZM6-F1
#
_entry.id   AF-A0A7Y9EZM6-F1
#
_cell.length_a   1.000
_cell.length_b   1.000
_cell.length_c   1.000
_cell.angle_alpha   90.00
_cell.angle_beta   90.00
_cell.angle_gamma   90.00
#
_symmetry.space_group_name_H-M   'P 1'
#
loop_
_entity.id
_entity.type
_entity.pdbx_description
1 polymer ?
#
loop_
_entity_poly.entity_id
_entity_poly.type
_entity_poly.pdbx_seq_one_letter_code
_entity_poly.pdbx_strand_id
1 'polypeptide(L)'
;MTSLCHNDAPGDPRDAYLDAARECILDVGWRRTTLTEVARRAGVSRMTIYRSWADMPTLLGDLMTREWSGLVASTTAEDTGDRDPVERIVDEVVRTIGALRRNELFVRIVELDPDLVLPYLLHRRGRSQELIVTLLADAVARAQAEGVVRPGPPLAIARSLVLAAHGFVLSAHTMVDDQVGADDLDAELRHLLTRALRP
;
A
#
# COMPACT_ATOMS: atom_id res chain seq x y z
N MET A 1 -28.52 -33.58 -13.93
CA MET A 1 -27.14 -33.55 -13.43
C MET A 1 -26.25 -33.07 -14.54
N THR A 2 -26.06 -31.76 -14.64
CA THR A 2 -25.08 -31.18 -15.57
C THR A 2 -24.44 -30.03 -14.80
N SER A 3 -23.29 -30.33 -14.21
CA SER A 3 -22.49 -29.37 -13.47
C SER A 3 -21.90 -28.37 -14.45
N LEU A 4 -22.20 -27.09 -14.21
CA LEU A 4 -21.55 -25.96 -14.84
C LEU A 4 -20.13 -25.85 -14.27
N CYS A 5 -19.12 -26.15 -15.09
CA CYS A 5 -17.76 -25.71 -14.79
C CYS A 5 -17.75 -24.18 -14.85
N HIS A 6 -17.56 -23.54 -13.70
CA HIS A 6 -17.14 -22.14 -13.64
C HIS A 6 -15.76 -22.06 -14.29
N ASN A 7 -15.70 -21.33 -15.39
CA ASN A 7 -14.49 -21.04 -16.13
C ASN A 7 -13.92 -19.75 -15.54
N ASP A 8 -13.13 -19.87 -14.47
CA ASP A 8 -12.32 -18.75 -13.98
C ASP A 8 -11.31 -18.42 -15.08
N ALA A 9 -11.37 -17.20 -15.61
CA ALA A 9 -10.40 -16.74 -16.59
C ALA A 9 -8.98 -16.91 -16.02
N PRO A 10 -7.99 -17.38 -16.80
CA PRO A 10 -6.62 -17.40 -16.31
C PRO A 10 -6.22 -15.95 -16.02
N GLY A 11 -5.83 -15.63 -14.78
CA GLY A 11 -5.24 -14.34 -14.44
C GLY A 11 -4.07 -14.00 -15.38
N ASP A 12 -3.73 -12.72 -15.48
CA ASP A 12 -2.58 -12.28 -16.29
C ASP A 12 -1.35 -13.12 -15.89
N PRO A 13 -0.67 -13.83 -16.81
CA PRO A 13 0.55 -14.58 -16.50
C PRO A 13 1.59 -13.76 -15.75
N ARG A 14 1.57 -12.43 -15.93
CA ARG A 14 2.40 -11.49 -15.20
C ARG A 14 2.15 -11.52 -13.69
N ASP A 15 0.92 -11.71 -13.24
CA ASP A 15 0.60 -11.79 -11.81
C ASP A 15 1.25 -13.03 -11.17
N ALA A 16 1.20 -14.18 -11.84
CA ALA A 16 1.88 -15.38 -11.37
C ALA A 16 3.41 -15.19 -11.28
N TYR A 17 4.01 -14.40 -12.18
CA TYR A 17 5.44 -14.08 -12.13
C TYR A 17 5.77 -13.13 -10.98
N LEU A 18 4.88 -12.18 -10.68
CA LEU A 18 5.02 -11.28 -9.54
C LEU A 18 4.84 -12.05 -8.22
N ASP A 19 3.99 -13.07 -8.17
CA ASP A 19 3.88 -13.98 -7.01
C ASP A 19 5.17 -14.76 -6.78
N ALA A 20 5.74 -15.34 -7.85
CA ALA A 20 7.04 -16.00 -7.77
C ALA A 20 8.15 -15.03 -7.31
N ALA A 21 8.11 -13.78 -7.75
CA ALA A 21 9.05 -12.75 -7.29
C ALA A 21 8.86 -12.40 -5.81
N ARG A 22 7.61 -12.27 -5.35
CA ARG A 22 7.28 -12.05 -3.94
C ARG A 22 7.88 -13.15 -3.07
N GLU A 23 7.66 -14.40 -3.42
CA GLU A 23 8.21 -15.56 -2.71
C GLU A 23 9.74 -15.58 -2.72
N CYS A 24 10.40 -15.27 -3.85
CA CYS A 24 11.86 -15.11 -3.90
C CYS A 24 12.36 -14.09 -2.88
N ILE A 25 11.72 -12.92 -2.84
CA ILE A 25 12.14 -11.82 -1.96
C ILE A 25 11.94 -12.20 -0.49
N LEU A 26 10.83 -12.87 -0.17
CA LEU A 26 10.57 -13.33 1.20
C LEU A 26 11.59 -14.38 1.67
N ASP A 27 11.97 -15.31 0.79
CA ASP A 27 12.92 -16.39 1.13
C ASP A 27 14.35 -15.91 1.34
N VAL A 28 14.89 -15.13 0.39
CA VAL A 28 16.33 -14.83 0.35
C VAL A 28 16.66 -13.34 0.46
N GLY A 29 15.65 -12.48 0.53
CA GLY A 29 15.80 -11.04 0.53
C GLY A 29 16.00 -10.45 -0.88
N TRP A 30 15.81 -9.14 -0.98
CA TRP A 30 15.84 -8.43 -2.26
C TRP A 30 17.20 -8.54 -2.96
N ARG A 31 18.29 -8.21 -2.25
CA ARG A 31 19.64 -8.12 -2.84
C ARG A 31 20.14 -9.44 -3.44
N ARG A 32 19.56 -10.56 -3.01
CA ARG A 32 19.94 -11.91 -3.45
C ARG A 32 18.98 -12.49 -4.48
N THR A 33 17.84 -11.86 -4.72
CA THR A 33 16.87 -12.30 -5.71
C THR A 33 17.33 -11.91 -7.12
N THR A 34 17.20 -12.83 -8.08
CA THR A 34 17.52 -12.59 -9.50
C THR A 34 16.34 -12.92 -10.41
N LEU A 35 16.25 -12.28 -11.58
CA LEU A 35 15.25 -12.63 -12.60
C LEU A 35 15.32 -14.12 -13.04
N THR A 36 16.52 -14.71 -12.96
CA THR A 36 16.69 -16.15 -13.23
C THR A 36 16.06 -17.02 -12.15
N GLU A 37 16.18 -16.63 -10.89
CA GLU A 37 15.54 -17.33 -9.78
C GLU A 37 14.01 -17.20 -9.83
N VAL A 38 13.52 -15.99 -10.16
CA VAL A 38 12.08 -15.75 -10.39
C VAL A 38 11.56 -16.65 -11.52
N ALA A 39 12.28 -16.72 -12.65
CA ALA A 39 11.89 -17.60 -13.76
C ALA A 39 11.84 -19.08 -13.35
N ARG A 40 12.86 -19.54 -12.61
CA ARG A 40 12.93 -20.90 -12.07
C ARG A 40 11.74 -21.20 -11.16
N ARG A 41 11.41 -20.28 -10.26
CA ARG A 41 10.29 -20.43 -9.32
C ARG A 41 8.94 -20.38 -10.03
N ALA A 42 8.77 -19.48 -11.00
CA ALA A 42 7.57 -19.39 -11.83
C ALA A 42 7.40 -20.56 -12.81
N GLY A 43 8.37 -21.47 -12.91
CA GLY A 43 8.31 -22.62 -13.82
C GLY A 43 8.39 -22.24 -15.31
N VAL A 44 8.96 -21.07 -15.63
CA VAL A 44 9.06 -20.57 -17.02
C VAL A 44 10.50 -20.36 -17.46
N SER A 45 10.71 -20.24 -18.77
CA SER A 45 12.04 -19.92 -19.31
C SER A 45 12.52 -18.55 -18.84
N ARG A 46 13.84 -18.39 -18.67
CA ARG A 46 14.45 -17.06 -18.39
C ARG A 46 13.97 -16.01 -19.39
N MET A 47 13.98 -16.34 -20.69
CA MET A 47 13.56 -15.44 -21.75
C MET A 47 12.12 -14.95 -21.57
N THR A 48 11.24 -15.74 -20.97
CA THR A 48 9.87 -15.33 -20.65
C THR A 48 9.86 -14.17 -19.66
N ILE A 49 10.59 -14.28 -18.55
CA ILE A 49 10.69 -13.20 -17.54
C ILE A 49 11.42 -11.98 -18.10
N TYR A 50 12.53 -12.17 -18.82
CA TYR A 50 13.31 -11.06 -19.41
C TYR A 50 12.52 -10.26 -20.46
N ARG A 51 11.51 -10.84 -21.11
CA ARG A 51 10.60 -10.10 -22.01
C ARG A 51 9.64 -9.19 -21.24
N SER A 52 9.25 -9.58 -20.03
CA SER A 52 8.35 -8.80 -19.18
C SER A 52 9.10 -7.72 -18.40
N TRP A 53 10.33 -8.02 -17.95
CA TRP A 53 11.17 -7.10 -17.18
C TRP A 53 12.62 -7.17 -17.64
N ALA A 54 13.16 -6.01 -18.05
CA ALA A 54 14.54 -5.88 -18.46
C ALA A 54 15.52 -6.11 -17.30
N ASP A 55 15.12 -5.74 -16.08
CA ASP A 55 15.93 -5.83 -14.88
C ASP A 55 15.08 -6.04 -13.61
N MET A 56 15.77 -6.35 -12.52
CA MET A 56 15.16 -6.61 -11.21
C MET A 56 14.48 -5.35 -10.61
N PRO A 57 15.04 -4.13 -10.72
CA PRO A 57 14.35 -2.90 -10.28
C PRO A 57 13.01 -2.64 -10.96
N THR A 58 12.90 -2.91 -12.27
CA THR A 58 11.63 -2.75 -12.99
C THR A 58 10.59 -3.76 -12.50
N LEU A 59 11.01 -5.03 -12.30
CA LEU A 59 10.14 -6.06 -11.72
C LEU A 59 9.63 -5.64 -10.34
N LEU A 60 10.53 -5.13 -9.50
CA LEU A 60 10.16 -4.70 -8.15
C LEU A 60 9.18 -3.53 -8.19
N GLY A 61 9.40 -2.55 -9.05
CA GLY A 61 8.49 -1.41 -9.19
C GLY A 61 7.06 -1.85 -9.50
N ASP A 62 6.90 -2.84 -10.38
CA ASP A 62 5.60 -3.42 -10.70
C ASP A 62 5.05 -4.28 -9.56
N LEU A 63 5.88 -5.10 -8.90
CA LEU A 63 5.49 -5.88 -7.72
C LEU A 63 4.95 -4.95 -6.62
N MET A 64 5.70 -3.93 -6.25
CA MET A 64 5.30 -2.94 -5.25
C MET A 64 4.01 -2.23 -5.65
N THR A 65 3.88 -1.86 -6.92
CA THR A 65 2.63 -1.24 -7.41
C THR A 65 1.45 -2.18 -7.21
N ARG A 66 1.57 -3.45 -7.59
CA ARG A 66 0.50 -4.46 -7.41
C ARG A 66 0.15 -4.67 -5.93
N GLU A 67 1.15 -4.90 -5.08
CA GLU A 67 0.95 -5.19 -3.66
C GLU A 67 0.28 -4.01 -2.95
N TRP A 68 0.76 -2.79 -3.17
CA TRP A 68 0.21 -1.60 -2.49
C TRP A 68 -1.15 -1.19 -3.04
N SER A 69 -1.37 -1.30 -4.35
CA SER A 69 -2.69 -1.04 -4.94
C SER A 69 -3.72 -2.06 -4.45
N GLY A 70 -3.36 -3.35 -4.37
CA GLY A 70 -4.24 -4.39 -3.84
C GLY A 70 -4.57 -4.15 -2.36
N LEU A 71 -3.59 -3.76 -1.56
CA LEU A 71 -3.79 -3.44 -0.14
C LEU A 71 -4.74 -2.25 0.03
N VAL A 72 -4.54 -1.16 -0.71
CA VAL A 72 -5.44 0.03 -0.67
C VAL A 72 -6.85 -0.32 -1.15
N ALA A 73 -6.98 -1.15 -2.19
CA ALA A 73 -8.29 -1.60 -2.67
C ALA A 73 -9.02 -2.42 -1.59
N SER A 74 -8.31 -3.31 -0.88
CA SER A 74 -8.89 -4.13 0.17
C SER A 74 -9.40 -3.30 1.37
N THR A 75 -8.74 -2.18 1.69
CA THR A 75 -9.16 -1.31 2.81
C THR A 75 -10.25 -0.32 2.42
N THR A 76 -10.45 -0.03 1.14
CA THR A 76 -11.50 0.90 0.67
C THR A 76 -12.80 0.20 0.31
N ALA A 77 -12.78 -1.10 0.00
CA ALA A 77 -13.95 -1.86 -0.45
C ALA A 77 -15.02 -2.12 0.64
N GLU A 78 -14.68 -1.96 1.91
CA GLU A 78 -15.56 -2.34 3.04
C GLU A 78 -16.59 -1.27 3.43
N ASP A 79 -16.56 -0.08 2.82
CA ASP A 79 -17.34 1.07 3.32
C ASP A 79 -18.45 1.53 2.36
N THR A 80 -19.59 0.86 2.40
CA THR A 80 -20.82 1.18 1.64
C THR A 80 -21.93 1.78 2.49
N GLY A 81 -21.63 2.21 3.73
CA GLY A 81 -22.62 2.73 4.68
C GLY A 81 -22.79 4.26 4.69
N ASP A 82 -23.87 4.71 5.33
CA ASP A 82 -24.17 6.13 5.64
C ASP A 82 -23.35 6.61 6.85
N ARG A 83 -22.02 6.45 6.78
CA ARG A 83 -21.08 6.91 7.81
C ARG A 83 -20.65 8.35 7.56
N ASP A 84 -20.29 9.05 8.63
CA ASP A 84 -19.71 10.39 8.56
C ASP A 84 -18.47 10.39 7.63
N PRO A 85 -18.42 11.28 6.63
CA PRO A 85 -17.34 11.28 5.65
C PRO A 85 -15.94 11.48 6.24
N VAL A 86 -15.82 12.23 7.34
CA VAL A 86 -14.54 12.45 8.02
C VAL A 86 -14.09 11.16 8.69
N GLU A 87 -14.98 10.51 9.43
CA GLU A 87 -14.71 9.21 10.05
C GLU A 87 -14.29 8.16 9.02
N ARG A 88 -14.96 8.09 7.86
CA ARG A 88 -14.57 7.18 6.77
C ARG A 88 -13.14 7.43 6.28
N ILE A 89 -12.78 8.68 5.98
CA ILE A 89 -11.42 9.04 5.52
C ILE A 89 -10.38 8.64 6.57
N VAL A 90 -10.65 8.94 7.85
CA VAL A 90 -9.74 8.62 8.96
C VAL A 90 -9.60 7.10 9.12
N ASP A 91 -10.72 6.37 9.10
CA ASP A 91 -10.76 4.91 9.21
C ASP A 91 -10.00 4.23 8.08
N GLU A 92 -10.17 4.68 6.84
CA GLU A 92 -9.44 4.15 5.67
C GLU A 92 -7.93 4.37 5.81
N VAL A 93 -7.49 5.56 6.23
CA VAL A 93 -6.07 5.85 6.44
C VAL A 93 -5.49 4.95 7.52
N VAL A 94 -6.14 4.87 8.70
CA VAL A 94 -5.64 4.08 9.83
C VAL A 94 -5.66 2.58 9.53
N ARG A 95 -6.71 2.06 8.87
CA ARG A 95 -6.76 0.66 8.43
C ARG A 95 -5.66 0.33 7.43
N THR A 96 -5.39 1.23 6.48
CA THR A 96 -4.31 1.07 5.50
C THR A 96 -2.93 1.04 6.18
N ILE A 97 -2.70 1.91 7.16
CA ILE A 97 -1.46 1.93 7.96
C ILE A 97 -1.30 0.62 8.73
N GLY A 98 -2.34 0.16 9.41
CA GLY A 98 -2.34 -1.12 10.13
C GLY A 98 -2.09 -2.30 9.20
N ALA A 99 -2.71 -2.31 8.01
CA ALA A 99 -2.51 -3.34 7.00
C ALA A 99 -1.07 -3.36 6.46
N LEU A 100 -0.46 -2.20 6.22
CA LEU A 100 0.95 -2.10 5.81
C LEU A 100 1.89 -2.63 6.91
N ARG A 101 1.68 -2.25 8.17
CA ARG A 101 2.50 -2.73 9.30
C ARG A 101 2.40 -4.24 9.54
N ARG A 102 1.32 -4.88 9.08
CA ARG A 102 1.14 -6.35 9.15
C ARG A 102 1.49 -7.07 7.84
N ASN A 103 1.79 -6.33 6.78
CA ASN A 103 2.13 -6.93 5.50
C ASN A 103 3.57 -7.45 5.56
N GLU A 104 3.72 -8.76 5.45
CA GLU A 104 5.01 -9.45 5.54
C GLU A 104 6.08 -8.88 4.60
N LEU A 105 5.71 -8.59 3.34
CA LEU A 105 6.64 -8.05 2.36
C LEU A 105 7.07 -6.62 2.72
N PHE A 106 6.12 -5.79 3.19
CA PHE A 106 6.42 -4.44 3.64
C PHE A 106 7.37 -4.44 4.83
N VAL A 107 7.06 -5.24 5.86
CA VAL A 107 7.89 -5.40 7.05
C VAL A 107 9.29 -5.85 6.66
N ARG A 108 9.40 -6.89 5.82
CA ARG A 108 10.68 -7.40 5.35
C ARG A 108 11.51 -6.34 4.63
N ILE A 109 10.88 -5.54 3.78
CA ILE A 109 11.53 -4.44 3.06
C ILE A 109 12.03 -3.38 4.04
N VAL A 110 11.22 -2.95 5.00
CA VAL A 110 11.62 -1.91 5.97
C VAL A 110 12.77 -2.39 6.85
N GLU A 111 12.74 -3.65 7.30
CA GLU A 111 13.75 -4.20 8.21
C GLU A 111 15.08 -4.55 7.52
N LEU A 112 15.03 -5.12 6.32
CA LEU A 112 16.22 -5.66 5.66
C LEU A 112 16.74 -4.84 4.48
N ASP A 113 15.84 -4.18 3.77
CA ASP A 113 16.14 -3.52 2.50
C ASP A 113 15.56 -2.08 2.46
N PRO A 114 15.80 -1.23 3.47
CA PRO A 114 15.16 0.09 3.60
C PRO A 114 15.47 1.02 2.42
N ASP A 115 16.61 0.81 1.75
CA ASP A 115 17.01 1.51 0.52
C ASP A 115 15.95 1.40 -0.60
N LEU A 116 15.08 0.39 -0.56
CA LEU A 116 13.98 0.25 -1.51
C LEU A 116 12.86 1.27 -1.30
N VAL A 117 12.65 1.71 -0.05
CA VAL A 117 11.60 2.67 0.31
C VAL A 117 12.12 4.11 0.25
N LEU A 118 13.40 4.34 0.56
CA LEU A 118 14.01 5.67 0.62
C LEU A 118 13.72 6.58 -0.59
N PRO A 119 13.81 6.12 -1.86
CA PRO A 119 13.49 6.97 -3.01
C PRO A 119 12.07 7.51 -2.99
N TYR A 120 11.12 6.77 -2.41
CA TYR A 120 9.71 7.12 -2.33
C TYR A 120 9.38 8.07 -1.16
N LEU A 121 10.35 8.28 -0.26
CA LEU A 121 10.26 9.23 0.85
C LEU A 121 11.01 10.52 0.55
N LEU A 122 12.14 10.43 -0.17
CA LEU A 122 13.11 11.53 -0.28
C LEU A 122 13.21 12.14 -1.68
N HIS A 123 12.82 11.43 -2.74
CA HIS A 123 13.15 11.86 -4.11
C HIS A 123 11.95 11.92 -5.04
N ARG A 124 11.01 10.99 -4.96
CA ARG A 124 9.87 10.91 -5.89
C ARG A 124 8.67 10.23 -5.25
N ARG A 125 7.49 10.39 -5.85
CA ARG A 125 6.32 9.55 -5.54
C ARG A 125 6.24 8.36 -6.49
N GLY A 126 5.85 7.20 -5.97
CA GLY A 126 5.56 6.00 -6.76
C GLY A 126 4.13 5.98 -7.29
N ARG A 127 3.80 5.04 -8.18
CA ARG A 127 2.44 4.87 -8.75
C ARG A 127 1.38 4.66 -7.65
N SER A 128 1.69 3.85 -6.64
CA SER A 128 0.79 3.60 -5.51
C SER A 128 0.55 4.86 -4.67
N GLN A 129 1.59 5.65 -4.40
CA GLN A 129 1.45 6.92 -3.66
C GLN A 129 0.63 7.95 -4.46
N GLU A 130 0.83 8.04 -5.79
CA GLU A 130 -0.01 8.91 -6.63
C GLU A 130 -1.48 8.47 -6.58
N LEU A 131 -1.74 7.16 -6.68
CA LEU A 131 -3.09 6.60 -6.56
C LEU A 131 -3.73 6.96 -5.20
N ILE A 132 -3.02 6.72 -4.09
CA ILE A 132 -3.51 7.04 -2.74
C ILE A 132 -3.82 8.55 -2.61
N VAL A 133 -2.92 9.40 -3.10
CA VAL A 133 -3.12 10.86 -3.04
C VAL A 133 -4.34 11.28 -3.85
N THR A 134 -4.55 10.71 -5.05
CA THR A 134 -5.74 10.99 -5.86
C THR A 134 -7.02 10.56 -5.14
N LEU A 135 -7.08 9.33 -4.63
CA LEU A 135 -8.25 8.82 -3.91
C LEU A 135 -8.60 9.67 -2.68
N LEU A 136 -7.58 10.04 -1.89
CA LEU A 136 -7.77 10.92 -0.73
C LEU A 136 -8.23 12.32 -1.13
N ALA A 137 -7.66 12.90 -2.20
CA ALA A 137 -8.06 14.22 -2.67
C ALA A 137 -9.52 14.24 -3.13
N ASP A 138 -9.98 13.20 -3.81
CA ASP A 138 -11.37 13.05 -4.25
C ASP A 138 -12.32 12.84 -3.06
N ALA A 139 -11.90 12.07 -2.04
CA ALA A 139 -12.67 11.89 -0.81
C ALA A 139 -12.80 13.22 -0.02
N VAL A 140 -11.70 13.96 0.12
CA VAL A 140 -11.68 15.27 0.76
C VAL A 140 -12.56 16.27 0.00
N ALA A 141 -12.46 16.32 -1.33
CA ALA A 141 -13.25 17.25 -2.14
C ALA A 141 -14.77 17.00 -2.00
N ARG A 142 -15.19 15.73 -1.99
CA ARG A 142 -16.60 15.36 -1.74
C ARG A 142 -17.07 15.80 -0.35
N ALA A 143 -16.28 15.49 0.68
CA ALA A 143 -16.61 15.86 2.06
C ALA A 143 -16.59 17.40 2.29
N GLN A 144 -15.79 18.15 1.54
CA GLN A 144 -15.85 19.62 1.53
C GLN A 144 -17.12 20.16 0.88
N ALA A 145 -17.61 19.52 -0.21
CA ALA A 145 -18.87 19.91 -0.84
C ALA A 145 -20.08 19.69 0.09
N GLU A 146 -19.96 18.73 1.01
CA GLU A 146 -20.94 18.46 2.07
C GLU A 146 -20.76 19.36 3.32
N GLY A 147 -19.70 20.19 3.36
CA GLY A 147 -19.43 21.12 4.46
C GLY A 147 -18.89 20.48 5.75
N VAL A 148 -18.52 19.20 5.72
CA VAL A 148 -18.05 18.46 6.90
C VAL A 148 -16.53 18.41 7.05
N VAL A 149 -15.79 18.83 6.00
CA VAL A 149 -14.34 19.02 6.03
C VAL A 149 -14.00 20.50 5.85
N ARG A 150 -12.98 20.98 6.58
CA ARG A 150 -12.49 22.36 6.53
C ARG A 150 -12.13 22.84 5.12
N PRO A 151 -12.23 24.15 4.83
CA PRO A 151 -11.84 24.69 3.53
C PRO A 151 -10.32 24.58 3.29
N GLY A 152 -9.94 24.53 2.00
CA GLY A 152 -8.56 24.48 1.53
C GLY A 152 -8.40 23.61 0.29
N PRO A 153 -7.22 23.61 -0.36
CA PRO A 153 -6.99 22.80 -1.55
C PRO A 153 -7.04 21.29 -1.21
N PRO A 154 -7.96 20.49 -1.79
CA PRO A 154 -8.10 19.06 -1.45
C PRO A 154 -6.80 18.27 -1.60
N LEU A 155 -6.06 18.53 -2.67
CA LEU A 155 -4.78 17.88 -2.95
C LEU A 155 -3.70 18.17 -1.89
N ALA A 156 -3.70 19.39 -1.32
CA ALA A 156 -2.76 19.74 -0.26
C ALA A 156 -3.11 19.02 1.04
N ILE A 157 -4.40 18.93 1.37
CA ILE A 157 -4.90 18.18 2.51
C ILE A 157 -4.53 16.70 2.35
N ALA A 158 -4.86 16.07 1.23
CA ALA A 158 -4.53 14.68 0.94
C ALA A 158 -3.03 14.38 1.10
N ARG A 159 -2.16 15.24 0.55
CA ARG A 159 -0.70 15.09 0.70
C ARG A 159 -0.25 15.24 2.15
N SER A 160 -0.85 16.12 2.95
CA SER A 160 -0.55 16.22 4.38
C SER A 160 -0.95 14.97 5.17
N LEU A 161 -2.08 14.33 4.82
CA LEU A 161 -2.49 13.06 5.43
C LEU A 161 -1.48 11.96 5.11
N VAL A 162 -1.01 11.88 3.86
CA VAL A 162 0.03 10.92 3.45
C VAL A 162 1.36 11.16 4.16
N LEU A 163 1.77 12.44 4.30
CA LEU A 163 2.98 12.79 5.05
C LEU A 163 2.89 12.40 6.52
N ALA A 164 1.73 12.61 7.17
CA ALA A 164 1.49 12.13 8.52
C ALA A 164 1.57 10.60 8.56
N ALA A 165 0.87 9.92 7.65
CA ALA A 165 0.85 8.46 7.57
C ALA A 165 2.23 7.82 7.45
N HIS A 166 3.19 8.42 6.71
CA HIS A 166 4.54 7.88 6.58
C HIS A 166 5.21 7.61 7.94
N GLY A 167 5.09 8.53 8.91
CA GLY A 167 5.67 8.35 10.24
C GLY A 167 5.04 7.18 11.01
N PHE A 168 3.72 7.05 10.93
CA PHE A 168 2.98 5.97 11.60
C PHE A 168 3.16 4.61 10.92
N VAL A 169 3.44 4.57 9.62
CA VAL A 169 3.75 3.33 8.91
C VAL A 169 5.17 2.86 9.20
N LEU A 170 6.15 3.75 9.06
CA LEU A 170 7.57 3.37 9.02
C LEU A 170 8.23 3.40 10.39
N SER A 171 7.81 4.32 11.26
CA SER A 171 8.52 4.62 12.51
C SER A 171 7.73 4.25 13.77
N ALA A 172 6.49 3.77 13.66
CA ALA A 172 5.69 3.43 14.84
C ALA A 172 6.38 2.41 15.76
N HIS A 173 7.10 1.44 15.19
CA HIS A 173 7.80 0.40 15.96
C HIS A 173 8.92 0.96 16.88
N THR A 174 9.44 2.16 16.62
CA THR A 174 10.45 2.80 17.48
C THR A 174 9.82 3.61 18.61
N MET A 175 8.51 3.85 18.54
CA MET A 175 7.74 4.70 19.46
C MET A 175 6.84 3.89 20.40
N VAL A 176 6.96 2.55 20.39
CA VAL A 176 6.21 1.64 21.27
C VAL A 176 7.12 1.01 22.31
N ASP A 177 6.59 0.80 23.51
CA ASP A 177 7.27 0.18 24.65
C ASP A 177 6.23 -0.41 25.65
N ASP A 178 6.65 -0.70 26.89
CA ASP A 178 5.76 -1.25 27.93
C ASP A 178 4.67 -0.26 28.39
N GLN A 179 4.79 1.03 28.05
CA GLN A 179 3.85 2.09 28.42
C GLN A 179 2.93 2.50 27.26
N VAL A 180 3.43 2.45 26.02
CA VAL A 180 2.72 2.89 24.81
C VAL A 180 2.65 1.78 23.78
N GLY A 181 1.44 1.34 23.45
CA GLY A 181 1.18 0.34 22.43
C GLY A 181 0.93 0.91 21.03
N ALA A 182 0.92 0.04 20.03
CA ALA A 182 0.58 0.41 18.65
C ALA A 182 -0.86 0.92 18.53
N ASP A 183 -1.78 0.37 19.34
CA ASP A 183 -3.19 0.78 19.37
C ASP A 183 -3.36 2.19 19.96
N ASP A 184 -2.53 2.58 20.94
CA ASP A 184 -2.52 3.94 21.50
C ASP A 184 -2.08 4.95 20.44
N LEU A 185 -1.01 4.63 19.68
CA LEU A 185 -0.56 5.48 18.57
C LEU A 185 -1.61 5.57 17.45
N ASP A 186 -2.34 4.48 17.18
CA ASP A 186 -3.43 4.50 16.19
C ASP A 186 -4.60 5.35 16.68
N ALA A 187 -4.91 5.34 17.98
CA ALA A 187 -5.93 6.21 18.58
C ALA A 187 -5.53 7.70 18.48
N GLU A 188 -4.27 8.03 18.77
CA GLU A 188 -3.73 9.39 18.60
C GLU A 188 -3.74 9.82 17.13
N LEU A 189 -3.38 8.93 16.21
CA LEU A 189 -3.47 9.23 14.79
C LEU A 189 -4.91 9.55 14.38
N ARG A 190 -5.89 8.76 14.81
CA ARG A 190 -7.31 9.06 14.57
C ARG A 190 -7.66 10.46 15.06
N HIS A 191 -7.28 10.78 16.30
CA HIS A 191 -7.52 12.10 16.87
C HIS A 191 -6.91 13.22 16.02
N LEU A 192 -5.63 13.10 15.65
CA LEU A 192 -4.90 14.07 14.83
C LEU A 192 -5.57 14.28 13.47
N LEU A 193 -5.91 13.20 12.76
CA LEU A 193 -6.52 13.29 11.44
C LEU A 193 -7.95 13.84 11.51
N THR A 194 -8.76 13.42 12.47
CA THR A 194 -10.10 13.97 12.67
C THR A 194 -10.03 15.48 12.94
N ARG A 195 -9.15 15.92 13.85
CA ARG A 195 -8.96 17.35 14.13
C ARG A 195 -8.43 18.13 12.92
N ALA A 196 -7.54 17.54 12.14
CA ALA A 196 -6.99 18.17 10.94
C ALA A 196 -8.02 18.31 9.81
N LEU A 197 -9.09 17.51 9.80
CA LEU A 197 -10.11 17.51 8.75
C LEU A 197 -11.36 18.30 9.13
N ARG A 198 -11.77 18.29 10.40
CA ARG A 198 -12.97 19.02 10.84
C ARG A 198 -12.81 20.54 10.64
N PRO A 199 -13.93 21.27 10.40
CA PRO A 199 -13.94 22.73 10.25
C PRO A 199 -13.32 23.51 11.41
#